data_AF-A0A445G7G1-F1
#
_entry.id   AF-A0A445G7G1-F1
#
_cell.length_a   1.000
_cell.length_b   1.000
_cell.length_c   1.000
_cell.angle_alpha   90.00
_cell.angle_beta   90.00
_cell.angle_gamma   90.00
#
_symmetry.space_group_name_H-M   'P 1'
#
loop_
_entity.id
_entity.type
_entity.pdbx_description
1 polymer ?
#
loop_
_entity_poly.entity_id
_entity_poly.type
_entity_poly.pdbx_seq_one_letter_code
_entity_poly.pdbx_strand_id
1 'polypeptide(L)'
;MKEQKGSDKAAIASFIEEKYRFPPNLSKLLPAKLKHMVASGKIIKEKHKYRIAPSSTVSEKRRCSSLVLLEDRPKDPSEAHKNDDVNILLKSQIDAEISKVKGLTAQEAAAAAAKAVAEAETAIAQAEAAAREAEAAEAEAEAAQVFAKAAMKALKCKMLHIW
;
A
#
# COMPACT_ATOMS: atom_id res chain seq x y z
N MET A 1 16.07 -2.92 29.54
CA MET A 1 16.84 -3.93 28.78
C MET A 1 17.91 -3.22 27.96
N LYS A 2 19.20 -3.58 28.12
CA LYS A 2 20.32 -3.04 27.36
C LYS A 2 20.98 -4.18 26.58
N GLU A 3 20.27 -4.72 25.60
CA GLU A 3 20.77 -5.84 24.79
C GLU A 3 21.54 -5.30 23.58
N GLN A 4 22.79 -5.75 23.41
CA GLN A 4 23.65 -5.33 22.29
C GLN A 4 23.05 -5.67 20.91
N LYS A 5 22.21 -6.71 20.85
CA LYS A 5 21.52 -7.20 19.64
C LYS A 5 20.08 -6.67 19.47
N GLY A 6 19.63 -5.79 20.37
CA GLY A 6 18.24 -5.30 20.40
C GLY A 6 17.24 -6.32 20.94
N SER A 7 16.02 -5.86 21.21
CA SER A 7 14.96 -6.65 21.84
C SER A 7 13.87 -7.00 20.84
N ASP A 8 13.27 -8.18 20.98
CA ASP A 8 12.18 -8.64 20.13
C ASP A 8 10.85 -7.98 20.53
N LYS A 9 9.87 -8.04 19.62
CA LYS A 9 8.56 -7.43 19.83
C LYS A 9 7.87 -7.98 21.10
N ALA A 10 7.99 -9.28 21.38
CA ALA A 10 7.32 -9.89 22.52
C ALA A 10 7.95 -9.44 23.83
N ALA A 11 9.28 -9.46 23.94
CA ALA A 11 9.95 -8.96 25.15
C ALA A 11 9.66 -7.47 25.42
N ILE A 12 9.58 -6.63 24.38
CA ILE A 12 9.19 -5.21 24.54
C ILE A 12 7.75 -5.11 25.05
N ALA A 13 6.82 -5.91 24.52
CA ALA A 13 5.43 -5.92 24.96
C ALA A 13 5.32 -6.33 26.43
N SER A 14 5.94 -7.46 26.82
CA SER A 14 5.92 -7.97 28.18
C SER A 14 6.59 -7.01 29.17
N PHE A 15 7.70 -6.38 28.79
CA PHE A 15 8.36 -5.37 29.63
C PHE A 15 7.46 -4.17 29.91
N ILE A 16 6.76 -3.66 28.91
CA ILE A 16 5.85 -2.52 29.07
C ILE A 16 4.61 -2.92 29.87
N GLU A 17 4.05 -4.10 29.62
CA GLU A 17 2.90 -4.65 30.35
C GLU A 17 3.21 -4.83 31.84
N GLU A 18 4.38 -5.38 32.17
CA GLU A 18 4.84 -5.58 33.55
C GLU A 18 5.13 -4.26 34.27
N LYS A 19 5.82 -3.30 33.60
CA LYS A 19 6.28 -2.06 34.25
C LYS A 19 5.24 -0.96 34.30
N TYR A 20 4.32 -0.90 33.34
CA TYR A 20 3.37 0.20 33.19
C TYR A 20 1.90 -0.24 33.30
N ARG A 21 1.64 -1.53 33.60
CA ARG A 21 0.30 -2.13 33.74
C ARG A 21 -0.67 -1.68 32.64
N PHE A 22 -0.27 -1.93 31.40
CA PHE A 22 -1.04 -1.57 30.22
C PHE A 22 -2.18 -2.58 29.98
N PRO A 23 -3.36 -2.16 29.48
CA PRO A 23 -4.39 -3.09 29.04
C PRO A 23 -3.88 -4.05 27.94
N PRO A 24 -4.48 -5.23 27.75
CA PRO A 24 -3.98 -6.27 26.84
C PRO A 24 -3.98 -5.88 25.34
N ASN A 25 -4.38 -4.65 25.00
CA ASN A 25 -4.38 -4.11 23.64
C ASN A 25 -3.00 -3.63 23.15
N LEU A 26 -1.97 -3.57 24.01
CA LEU A 26 -0.62 -3.14 23.62
C LEU A 26 -0.07 -3.99 22.47
N SER A 27 -0.29 -5.30 22.51
CA SER A 27 0.18 -6.26 21.50
C SER A 27 -0.24 -5.89 20.06
N LYS A 28 -1.42 -5.24 19.92
CA LYS A 28 -2.00 -4.78 18.66
C LYS A 28 -1.46 -3.41 18.23
N LEU A 29 -1.21 -2.51 19.17
CA LEU A 29 -0.72 -1.14 18.92
C LEU A 29 0.81 -1.06 18.75
N LEU A 30 1.53 -1.97 19.39
CA LEU A 30 3.00 -2.00 19.39
C LEU A 30 3.62 -2.14 17.98
N PRO A 31 3.11 -2.99 17.06
CA PRO A 31 3.60 -3.05 15.67
C PRO A 31 3.59 -1.71 14.96
N ALA A 32 2.46 -0.99 15.05
CA ALA A 32 2.28 0.29 14.39
C ALA A 32 3.25 1.33 14.97
N LYS A 33 3.38 1.36 16.30
CA LYS A 33 4.31 2.26 16.99
C LYS A 33 5.77 1.97 16.64
N LEU A 34 6.17 0.68 16.63
CA LEU A 34 7.51 0.27 16.25
C LEU A 34 7.80 0.61 14.78
N LYS A 35 6.86 0.37 13.86
CA LYS A 35 6.99 0.75 12.44
C LYS A 35 7.24 2.25 12.28
N HIS A 36 6.48 3.08 12.98
CA HIS A 36 6.67 4.53 12.97
C HIS A 36 8.01 4.96 13.58
N MET A 37 8.45 4.33 14.68
CA MET A 37 9.75 4.61 15.29
C MET A 37 10.92 4.18 14.40
N VAL A 38 10.75 3.11 13.61
CA VAL A 38 11.71 2.71 12.56
C VAL A 38 11.73 3.74 11.43
N ALA A 39 10.56 4.16 10.95
CA ALA A 39 10.46 5.16 9.88
C ALA A 39 11.03 6.53 10.28
N SER A 40 10.88 6.92 11.56
CA SER A 40 11.47 8.15 12.10
C SER A 40 12.96 8.03 12.46
N GLY A 41 13.59 6.88 12.22
CA GLY A 41 15.01 6.66 12.47
C GLY A 41 15.40 6.56 13.95
N LYS A 42 14.44 6.54 14.88
CA LYS A 42 14.69 6.48 16.33
C LYS A 42 15.16 5.09 16.77
N ILE A 43 14.68 4.06 16.08
CA ILE A 43 15.09 2.67 16.30
C ILE A 43 15.36 2.00 14.95
N ILE A 44 16.21 0.99 14.97
CA ILE A 44 16.56 0.17 13.81
C ILE A 44 15.95 -1.20 14.01
N LYS A 45 15.33 -1.73 12.95
CA LYS A 45 14.86 -3.12 12.90
C LYS A 45 15.90 -3.99 12.21
N GLU A 46 16.49 -4.92 12.94
CA GLU A 46 17.52 -5.85 12.44
C GLU A 46 17.09 -7.27 12.81
N LYS A 47 16.91 -8.17 11.83
CA LYS A 47 16.53 -9.58 12.06
C LYS A 47 15.39 -9.77 13.08
N HIS A 48 14.29 -9.02 12.88
CA HIS A 48 13.10 -9.00 13.76
C HIS A 48 13.31 -8.49 15.19
N LYS A 49 14.47 -7.92 15.49
CA LYS A 49 14.78 -7.23 16.75
C LYS A 49 14.83 -5.73 16.54
N TYR A 50 14.53 -4.98 17.58
CA TYR A 50 14.52 -3.54 17.60
C TYR A 50 15.63 -3.03 18.52
N ARG A 51 16.51 -2.20 17.99
CA ARG A 51 17.61 -1.55 18.74
C ARG A 51 17.53 -0.04 18.54
N ILE A 52 18.02 0.73 19.51
CA ILE A 52 18.17 2.18 19.36
C ILE A 52 19.26 2.45 18.30
N ALA A 53 19.06 3.44 17.44
CA ALA A 53 20.05 3.79 16.42
C ALA A 53 21.39 4.24 17.06
N PRO A 54 22.55 3.83 16.54
CA PRO A 54 23.87 4.05 17.17
C PRO A 54 24.41 5.49 17.11
N SER A 55 23.59 6.49 16.80
CA SER A 55 23.98 7.90 16.80
C SER A 55 22.80 8.79 17.21
N SER A 56 22.70 9.06 18.52
CA SER A 56 22.02 10.24 19.07
C SER A 56 22.25 10.32 20.58
N THR A 57 23.52 10.32 21.01
CA THR A 57 23.85 10.98 22.28
C THR A 57 23.75 12.48 22.04
N VAL A 58 22.90 13.18 22.81
CA VAL A 58 22.56 14.63 22.73
C VAL A 58 21.51 14.92 21.63
N SER A 59 20.21 15.10 21.92
CA SER A 59 19.64 16.11 22.80
C SER A 59 18.73 15.52 23.89
N GLU A 60 19.21 15.65 25.12
CA GLU A 60 18.41 15.85 26.31
C GLU A 60 17.58 17.15 26.20
N LYS A 61 16.57 17.31 27.05
CA LYS A 61 15.88 18.58 27.36
C LYS A 61 14.73 19.00 26.42
N ARG A 62 13.55 18.45 26.74
CA ARG A 62 12.23 19.13 26.71
C ARG A 62 12.13 20.27 25.69
N ARG A 63 11.66 19.97 24.48
CA ARG A 63 10.60 20.71 23.75
C ARG A 63 9.93 19.71 22.81
N CYS A 64 8.73 19.23 23.16
CA CYS A 64 7.49 19.70 22.53
C CYS A 64 7.71 20.13 21.07
N SER A 65 7.35 19.25 20.13
CA SER A 65 6.90 19.64 18.79
C SER A 65 5.39 19.41 18.73
N SER A 66 4.70 20.03 19.69
CA SER A 66 3.46 20.73 19.43
C SER A 66 3.83 22.21 19.60
N LEU A 67 3.33 23.07 18.72
CA LEU A 67 3.53 24.53 18.72
C LEU A 67 4.83 25.05 18.06
N VAL A 68 4.81 25.12 16.73
CA VAL A 68 4.90 26.43 16.06
C VAL A 68 3.57 27.15 16.39
N LEU A 69 3.40 28.25 17.13
CA LEU A 69 4.19 29.44 17.51
C LEU A 69 4.73 30.24 16.32
N LEU A 70 3.85 31.11 15.80
CA LEU A 70 3.97 32.57 15.86
C LEU A 70 2.52 33.07 15.88
N GLU A 71 1.99 33.88 16.79
CA GLU A 71 2.38 34.82 17.84
C GLU A 71 1.05 35.11 18.58
N ASP A 72 0.88 35.59 19.79
CA ASP A 72 1.72 36.09 20.86
C ASP A 72 0.84 35.98 22.14
N ARG A 73 1.48 35.98 23.30
CA ARG A 73 0.83 35.97 24.64
C ARG A 73 0.21 37.36 24.96
N PRO A 74 -0.33 37.66 26.18
CA PRO A 74 -0.80 36.81 27.29
C PRO A 74 -2.13 37.28 27.96
N LYS A 75 -2.57 36.48 28.95
CA LYS A 75 -3.23 36.86 30.23
C LYS A 75 -4.76 36.62 30.30
N ASP A 76 -5.15 35.55 31.02
CA ASP A 76 -6.42 35.49 31.76
C ASP A 76 -6.46 36.63 32.80
N PRO A 77 -7.62 37.09 33.31
CA PRO A 77 -8.92 36.40 33.36
C PRO A 77 -10.10 37.30 32.94
N SER A 78 -11.29 36.75 32.76
CA SER A 78 -12.57 37.36 33.21
C SER A 78 -13.75 36.79 32.44
N GLU A 79 -14.63 36.16 33.22
CA GLU A 79 -16.10 36.26 33.15
C GLU A 79 -16.79 35.95 31.82
N ALA A 80 -17.63 34.92 31.91
CA ALA A 80 -18.96 34.84 31.32
C ALA A 80 -19.26 35.68 30.06
N HIS A 81 -19.73 34.94 29.06
CA HIS A 81 -20.86 35.26 28.19
C HIS A 81 -20.51 35.43 26.69
N LYS A 82 -21.03 34.48 25.90
CA LYS A 82 -21.29 34.51 24.44
C LYS A 82 -20.09 34.26 23.50
N ASN A 83 -19.69 32.99 23.32
CA ASN A 83 -18.73 32.59 22.26
C ASN A 83 -19.20 31.41 21.38
N ASP A 84 -20.48 31.01 21.48
CA ASP A 84 -21.00 29.89 20.67
C ASP A 84 -21.02 30.21 19.17
N ASP A 85 -21.33 31.46 18.79
CA ASP A 85 -21.44 31.84 17.37
C ASP A 85 -20.12 31.78 16.59
N VAL A 86 -18.98 32.16 17.21
CA VAL A 86 -17.66 32.13 16.54
C VAL A 86 -17.15 30.69 16.38
N ASN A 87 -17.45 29.81 17.34
CA ASN A 87 -17.12 28.39 17.28
C ASN A 87 -17.96 27.64 16.22
N ILE A 88 -19.24 28.00 16.10
CA ILE A 88 -20.14 27.44 15.09
C ILE A 88 -19.72 27.87 13.67
N LEU A 89 -19.34 29.13 13.48
CA LEU A 89 -18.88 29.65 12.18
C LEU A 89 -17.59 28.95 11.72
N LEU A 90 -16.66 28.71 12.66
CA LEU A 90 -15.41 27.98 12.37
C LEU A 90 -15.65 26.51 11.99
N LYS A 91 -16.55 25.81 12.70
CA LYS A 91 -16.92 24.42 12.36
C LYS A 91 -17.58 24.32 10.99
N SER A 92 -18.49 25.23 10.68
CA SER A 92 -19.21 25.28 9.40
C SER A 92 -18.24 25.44 8.23
N GLN A 93 -17.21 26.28 8.41
CA GLN A 93 -16.19 26.52 7.41
C GLN A 93 -15.25 25.32 7.22
N ILE A 94 -14.89 24.64 8.30
CA ILE A 94 -14.11 23.39 8.24
C ILE A 94 -14.90 22.26 7.56
N ASP A 95 -16.19 22.11 7.87
CA ASP A 95 -17.06 21.11 7.22
C ASP A 95 -17.23 21.39 5.71
N ALA A 96 -17.34 22.67 5.33
CA ALA A 96 -17.40 23.07 3.92
C ALA A 96 -16.10 22.73 3.17
N GLU A 97 -14.93 22.89 3.79
CA GLU A 97 -13.65 22.50 3.20
C GLU A 97 -13.47 20.97 3.13
N ILE A 98 -13.84 20.22 4.19
CA ILE A 98 -13.77 18.75 4.18
C ILE A 98 -14.69 18.16 3.11
N SER A 99 -15.89 18.71 2.92
CA SER A 99 -16.83 18.27 1.89
C SER A 99 -16.27 18.47 0.46
N LYS A 100 -15.63 19.62 0.21
CA LYS A 100 -14.97 19.90 -1.08
C LYS A 100 -13.81 18.95 -1.38
N VAL A 101 -12.95 18.69 -0.40
CA VAL A 101 -11.79 17.77 -0.57
C VAL A 101 -12.26 16.32 -0.76
N LYS A 102 -13.35 15.92 -0.10
CA LYS A 102 -13.95 14.59 -0.26
C LYS A 102 -14.58 14.37 -1.64
N GLY A 103 -15.14 15.43 -2.25
CA GLY A 103 -15.64 15.38 -3.63
C GLY A 103 -14.52 15.20 -4.66
N LEU A 104 -13.40 15.91 -4.49
CA LEU A 104 -12.21 15.79 -5.35
C LEU A 104 -11.64 14.36 -5.34
N THR A 105 -11.59 13.71 -4.18
CA THR A 105 -11.07 12.33 -4.05
C THR A 105 -11.98 11.27 -4.65
N ALA A 106 -13.30 11.46 -4.63
CA ALA A 106 -14.24 10.52 -5.24
C ALA A 106 -14.15 10.55 -6.78
N GLN A 107 -14.04 11.75 -7.37
CA GLN A 107 -13.93 11.92 -8.83
C GLN A 107 -12.59 11.39 -9.35
N GLU A 108 -11.49 11.64 -8.63
CA GLU A 108 -10.17 11.11 -9.00
C GLU A 108 -10.12 9.58 -8.89
N ALA A 109 -10.72 9.01 -7.84
CA ALA A 109 -10.86 7.55 -7.72
C ALA A 109 -11.72 6.95 -8.84
N ALA A 110 -12.81 7.61 -9.22
CA ALA A 110 -13.66 7.17 -10.32
C ALA A 110 -12.93 7.22 -11.67
N ALA A 111 -12.13 8.26 -11.92
CA ALA A 111 -11.32 8.38 -13.12
C ALA A 111 -10.22 7.29 -13.19
N ALA A 112 -9.57 7.00 -12.06
CA ALA A 112 -8.59 5.91 -11.98
C ALA A 112 -9.24 4.54 -12.22
N ALA A 113 -10.44 4.30 -11.67
CA ALA A 113 -11.19 3.06 -11.90
C ALA A 113 -11.60 2.90 -13.38
N ALA A 114 -12.12 3.97 -14.00
CA ALA A 114 -12.47 3.95 -15.42
C ALA A 114 -11.25 3.64 -16.31
N LYS A 115 -10.09 4.22 -15.99
CA LYS A 115 -8.83 3.93 -16.70
C LYS A 115 -8.40 2.47 -16.53
N ALA A 116 -8.49 1.91 -15.33
CA ALA A 116 -8.12 0.52 -15.07
C ALA A 116 -9.04 -0.47 -15.81
N VAL A 117 -10.34 -0.17 -15.91
CA VAL A 117 -11.30 -0.99 -16.67
C VAL A 117 -10.97 -0.93 -18.16
N ALA A 118 -10.73 0.25 -18.72
CA ALA A 118 -10.34 0.40 -20.12
C ALA A 118 -9.05 -0.36 -20.45
N GLU A 119 -8.05 -0.31 -19.56
CA GLU A 119 -6.79 -1.04 -19.74
C GLU A 119 -7.00 -2.57 -19.68
N ALA A 120 -7.81 -3.05 -18.74
CA ALA A 120 -8.14 -4.48 -18.65
C ALA A 120 -8.89 -4.98 -19.90
N GLU A 121 -9.84 -4.21 -20.43
CA GLU A 121 -10.55 -4.54 -21.66
C GLU A 121 -9.60 -4.60 -22.86
N THR A 122 -8.64 -3.67 -22.97
CA THR A 122 -7.63 -3.74 -24.04
C THR A 122 -6.74 -4.97 -23.94
N ALA A 123 -6.32 -5.35 -22.74
CA ALA A 123 -5.50 -6.54 -22.53
C ALA A 123 -6.27 -7.82 -22.89
N ILE A 124 -7.56 -7.90 -22.54
CA ILE A 124 -8.43 -9.03 -22.89
C ILE A 124 -8.61 -9.12 -24.41
N ALA A 125 -8.89 -8.00 -25.08
CA ALA A 125 -9.05 -7.97 -26.54
C ALA A 125 -7.77 -8.41 -27.27
N GLN A 126 -6.60 -8.00 -26.78
CA GLN A 126 -5.31 -8.44 -27.35
C GLN A 126 -5.06 -9.94 -27.14
N ALA A 127 -5.38 -10.46 -25.94
CA ALA A 127 -5.24 -11.88 -25.66
C ALA A 127 -6.16 -12.74 -26.55
N GLU A 128 -7.41 -12.30 -26.76
CA GLU A 128 -8.36 -12.98 -27.66
C GLU A 128 -7.88 -12.94 -29.12
N ALA A 129 -7.37 -11.80 -29.59
CA ALA A 129 -6.84 -11.68 -30.95
C ALA A 129 -5.65 -12.63 -31.19
N ALA A 130 -4.71 -12.68 -30.23
CA ALA A 130 -3.58 -13.60 -30.31
C ALA A 130 -4.01 -15.07 -30.27
N ALA A 131 -5.04 -15.41 -29.49
CA ALA A 131 -5.59 -16.77 -29.45
C ALA A 131 -6.21 -17.18 -30.80
N ARG A 132 -6.99 -16.29 -31.43
CA ARG A 132 -7.56 -16.55 -32.78
C ARG A 132 -6.48 -16.73 -33.84
N GLU A 133 -5.41 -15.95 -33.79
CA GLU A 133 -4.30 -16.08 -34.74
C GLU A 133 -3.55 -17.41 -34.56
N ALA A 134 -3.31 -17.82 -33.32
CA ALA A 134 -2.70 -19.11 -33.02
C ALA A 134 -3.56 -20.29 -33.50
N GLU A 135 -4.88 -20.25 -33.27
CA GLU A 135 -5.82 -21.26 -33.75
C GLU A 135 -5.83 -21.34 -35.29
N ALA A 136 -5.81 -20.19 -35.98
CA ALA A 136 -5.76 -20.16 -37.44
C ALA A 136 -4.47 -20.78 -37.99
N ALA A 137 -3.33 -20.48 -37.37
CA ALA A 137 -2.04 -21.06 -37.75
C ALA A 137 -2.00 -22.57 -37.49
N GLU A 138 -2.59 -23.05 -36.40
CA GLU A 138 -2.71 -24.49 -36.11
C GLU A 138 -3.55 -25.21 -37.16
N ALA A 139 -4.72 -24.66 -37.51
CA ALA A 139 -5.59 -25.24 -38.53
C ALA A 139 -4.91 -25.33 -39.91
N GLU A 140 -4.13 -24.31 -40.29
CA GLU A 140 -3.36 -24.34 -41.54
C GLU A 140 -2.26 -25.40 -41.51
N ALA A 141 -1.53 -25.51 -40.40
CA ALA A 141 -0.49 -26.52 -40.23
C ALA A 141 -1.04 -27.95 -40.30
N GLU A 142 -2.20 -28.20 -39.66
CA GLU A 142 -2.89 -29.50 -39.75
C GLU A 142 -3.31 -29.82 -41.19
N ALA A 143 -3.88 -28.86 -41.92
CA ALA A 143 -4.26 -29.06 -43.32
C ALA A 143 -3.06 -29.41 -44.21
N ALA A 144 -1.93 -28.70 -44.04
CA ALA A 144 -0.69 -28.98 -44.76
C ALA A 144 -0.14 -30.37 -44.41
N GLN A 145 -0.20 -30.79 -43.14
CA GLN A 145 0.25 -32.11 -42.71
C GLN A 145 -0.60 -33.23 -43.33
N VAL A 146 -1.92 -33.07 -43.35
CA VAL A 146 -2.84 -34.03 -43.96
C VAL A 146 -2.54 -34.18 -45.45
N PHE A 147 -2.34 -33.07 -46.15
CA PHE A 147 -1.98 -33.09 -47.57
C PHE A 147 -0.64 -33.80 -47.81
N ALA A 148 0.39 -33.46 -47.04
CA ALA A 148 1.70 -34.10 -47.14
C ALA A 148 1.61 -35.62 -46.92
N LYS A 149 0.86 -36.05 -45.90
CA LYS A 149 0.64 -37.48 -45.60
C LYS A 149 -0.10 -38.19 -46.73
N ALA A 150 -1.12 -37.56 -47.32
CA ALA A 150 -1.84 -38.09 -48.46
C ALA A 150 -0.94 -38.23 -49.70
N ALA A 151 -0.14 -37.20 -50.01
CA ALA A 151 0.82 -37.21 -51.11
C ALA A 151 1.88 -38.32 -50.95
N MET A 152 2.45 -38.47 -49.74
CA MET A 152 3.40 -39.55 -49.44
C MET A 152 2.78 -40.94 -49.61
N LYS A 153 1.53 -41.13 -49.17
CA LYS A 153 0.82 -42.41 -49.34
C LYS A 153 0.60 -42.72 -50.83
N ALA A 154 0.16 -41.73 -51.62
CA ALA A 154 -0.06 -41.89 -53.05
C ALA A 154 1.25 -42.20 -53.80
N LEU A 155 2.37 -41.55 -53.45
CA LEU A 155 3.68 -41.85 -54.01
C LEU A 155 4.11 -43.30 -53.71
N LYS A 156 3.97 -43.74 -52.45
CA LYS A 156 4.30 -45.12 -52.05
C LYS A 156 3.47 -46.14 -52.82
N CYS A 157 2.16 -45.91 -52.99
CA CYS A 157 1.31 -46.79 -53.81
C CYS A 157 1.75 -46.85 -55.27
N LYS A 158 2.12 -45.70 -55.88
CA LYS A 158 2.63 -45.67 -57.25
C LYS A 158 3.96 -46.41 -57.39
N MET A 159 4.88 -46.25 -56.44
CA MET A 159 6.17 -46.96 -56.46
C MET A 159 6.01 -48.48 -56.36
N LEU A 160 5.03 -48.96 -55.58
CA LEU A 160 4.72 -50.39 -55.46
C LEU A 160 4.01 -50.99 -56.69
N HIS A 161 3.48 -50.16 -57.59
CA HIS A 161 2.81 -50.61 -58.82
C HIS A 161 3.76 -50.68 -60.05
N ILE A 162 5.02 -50.29 -59.89
CA ILE A 162 6.03 -50.24 -60.97
C ILE A 162 7.00 -51.45 -60.90
N TRP A 163 6.80 -52.37 -59.95
CA TRP A 163 7.49 -53.66 -59.83
C TRP A 163 6.47 -54.80 -59.98
#